data_AF-A0A9N7NF95-F1
#
_entry.id   AF-A0A9N7NF95-F1
#
_cell.length_a   1.000
_cell.length_b   1.000
_cell.length_c   1.000
_cell.angle_alpha   90.00
_cell.angle_beta   90.00
_cell.angle_gamma   90.00
#
_symmetry.space_group_name_H-M   'P 1'
#
loop_
_entity.id
_entity.type
_entity.pdbx_description
1 polymer ?
#
loop_
_entity_poly.entity_id
_entity_poly.type
_entity_poly.pdbx_seq_one_letter_code
_entity_poly.pdbx_strand_id
1 'polypeptide(L)'
;MASSQVDEVANKFNECAPQSAKNLVSKAQSIMKKASELAHELTAEARVKGPLAAISHAGTISKQVAVNQLVVVWYKANKHPIMHGLFEMAIPTAAHWSEKYNKLVKNLSKKGFTFMGYVPLVPVEEISVAYKQVEAAEGKSESDKE
;
A
#
# COMPACT_ATOMS: atom_id res chain seq x y z
N MET A 1 -1.65 37.73 6.19
CA MET A 1 -0.45 38.26 5.49
C MET A 1 0.43 37.14 4.92
N ALA A 2 0.67 36.02 5.64
CA ALA A 2 1.56 34.94 5.14
C ALA A 2 0.94 34.04 4.05
N SER A 3 -0.37 33.80 4.04
CA SER A 3 -1.02 32.90 3.07
C SER A 3 -1.08 33.47 1.65
N SER A 4 -1.31 34.77 1.49
CA SER A 4 -1.48 35.41 0.17
C SER A 4 -0.18 35.49 -0.63
N GLN A 5 0.98 35.62 0.04
CA GLN A 5 2.28 35.58 -0.64
C GLN A 5 2.65 34.18 -1.12
N VAL A 6 2.29 33.14 -0.36
CA VAL A 6 2.53 31.74 -0.75
C VAL A 6 1.69 31.37 -1.97
N ASP A 7 0.42 31.80 -2.02
CA ASP A 7 -0.46 31.59 -3.17
C ASP A 7 0.00 32.35 -4.42
N GLU A 8 0.53 33.57 -4.29
CA GLU A 8 1.05 34.35 -5.42
C GLU A 8 2.28 33.68 -6.06
N VAL A 9 3.22 33.21 -5.24
CA VAL A 9 4.43 32.52 -5.70
C VAL A 9 4.08 31.17 -6.32
N ALA A 10 3.12 30.44 -5.72
CA ALA A 10 2.62 29.18 -6.27
C ALA A 10 1.96 29.39 -7.64
N ASN A 11 1.24 30.49 -7.84
CA ASN A 11 0.56 30.77 -9.11
C ASN A 11 1.55 31.10 -10.25
N LYS A 12 2.58 31.91 -9.98
CA LYS A 12 3.65 32.22 -10.97
C LYS A 12 4.47 30.98 -11.34
N PHE A 13 4.72 30.09 -10.38
CA PHE A 13 5.42 28.83 -10.63
C PHE A 13 4.55 27.85 -11.43
N ASN A 14 3.25 27.81 -11.13
CA ASN A 14 2.29 27.04 -11.90
C ASN A 14 2.21 27.54 -13.35
N GLU A 15 2.28 28.84 -13.61
CA GLU A 15 2.21 29.39 -14.96
C GLU A 15 3.41 28.95 -15.84
N CYS A 16 4.63 28.95 -15.28
CA CYS A 16 5.87 28.60 -15.99
C CYS A 16 6.22 27.10 -16.04
N ALA A 17 5.46 26.24 -15.35
CA ALA A 17 5.75 24.82 -15.29
C ALA A 17 5.28 24.06 -16.56
N PRO A 18 6.11 23.19 -17.15
CA PRO A 18 5.67 22.31 -18.23
C PRO A 18 4.51 21.43 -17.77
N GLN A 19 3.62 21.02 -18.70
CA GLN A 19 2.38 20.29 -18.38
C GLN A 19 2.64 19.00 -17.55
N SER A 20 3.79 18.36 -17.76
CA SER A 20 4.26 17.23 -16.95
C SER A 20 4.47 17.57 -15.47
N ALA A 21 4.99 18.75 -15.16
CA ALA A 21 5.20 19.23 -13.79
C ALA A 21 3.89 19.68 -13.11
N LYS A 22 2.94 20.26 -13.86
CA LYS A 22 1.59 20.60 -13.37
C LYS A 22 0.80 19.38 -12.90
N ASN A 23 0.88 18.29 -13.68
CA ASN A 23 0.25 17.02 -13.34
C ASN A 23 0.88 16.37 -12.10
N LEU A 24 2.19 16.55 -11.90
CA LEU A 24 2.89 16.04 -10.72
C LEU A 24 2.53 16.83 -9.45
N VAL A 25 2.50 18.16 -9.54
CA VAL A 25 2.10 19.05 -8.43
C VAL A 25 0.65 18.81 -8.03
N SER A 26 -0.27 18.76 -8.98
CA SER A 26 -1.69 18.52 -8.69
C SER A 26 -1.91 17.15 -8.04
N LYS A 27 -1.18 16.11 -8.49
CA LYS A 27 -1.20 14.78 -7.88
C LYS A 27 -0.61 14.79 -6.46
N ALA A 28 0.51 15.47 -6.24
CA ALA A 28 1.12 15.61 -4.91
C ALA A 28 0.19 16.37 -3.94
N GLN A 29 -0.45 17.45 -4.40
CA GLN A 29 -1.41 18.21 -3.62
C GLN A 29 -2.65 17.38 -3.27
N SER A 30 -3.15 16.57 -4.20
CA SER A 30 -4.26 15.63 -3.94
C SER A 30 -3.90 14.59 -2.88
N ILE A 31 -2.69 14.04 -2.94
CA ILE A 31 -2.17 13.11 -1.92
C ILE A 31 -2.07 13.80 -0.56
N MET A 32 -1.55 15.02 -0.52
CA MET A 32 -1.42 15.80 0.72
C MET A 32 -2.79 16.12 1.35
N LYS A 33 -3.80 16.49 0.54
CA LYS A 33 -5.17 16.70 1.03
C LYS A 33 -5.76 15.44 1.64
N LYS A 34 -5.66 14.30 0.96
CA LYS A 34 -6.13 13.01 1.47
C LYS A 34 -5.41 12.57 2.75
N ALA A 35 -4.09 12.81 2.83
CA ALA A 35 -3.32 12.52 4.03
C ALA A 35 -3.76 13.39 5.22
N SER A 36 -4.05 14.67 4.98
CA SER A 36 -4.59 15.58 5.99
C SER A 36 -5.98 15.13 6.48
N GLU A 37 -6.87 14.76 5.55
CA GLU A 37 -8.20 14.23 5.87
C GLU A 37 -8.12 12.97 6.75
N LEU A 38 -7.26 12.02 6.39
CA LEU A 38 -7.03 10.80 7.18
C LEU A 38 -6.40 11.10 8.56
N ALA A 39 -5.50 12.08 8.64
CA ALA A 39 -4.93 12.49 9.92
C ALA A 39 -5.99 13.11 10.84
N HIS A 40 -6.90 13.92 10.30
CA HIS A 40 -8.02 14.49 11.03
C HIS A 40 -9.02 13.42 11.48
N GLU A 41 -9.33 12.44 10.62
CA GLU A 41 -10.20 11.31 10.95
C GLU A 41 -9.62 10.45 12.07
N LEU A 42 -8.35 10.07 11.97
CA LEU A 42 -7.66 9.30 13.01
C LEU A 42 -7.54 10.06 14.33
N THR A 43 -7.35 11.39 14.26
CA THR A 43 -7.33 12.25 15.45
C THR A 43 -8.71 12.33 16.10
N ALA A 44 -9.78 12.44 15.31
CA ALA A 44 -11.16 12.42 15.80
C ALA A 44 -11.51 11.05 16.40
N GLU A 45 -11.10 9.96 15.75
CA GLU A 45 -11.32 8.61 16.25
C GLU A 45 -10.53 8.33 17.53
N ALA A 46 -9.31 8.83 17.65
CA ALA A 46 -8.53 8.75 18.88
C ALA A 46 -9.21 9.47 20.05
N ARG A 47 -9.87 10.62 19.79
CA ARG A 47 -10.62 11.37 20.81
C ARG A 47 -11.93 10.68 21.21
N VAL A 48 -12.63 10.04 20.28
CA VAL A 48 -13.98 9.47 20.52
C VAL A 48 -13.92 8.01 20.97
N LYS A 49 -13.09 7.18 20.33
CA LYS A 49 -13.01 5.73 20.55
C LYS A 49 -11.73 5.30 21.27
N GLY A 50 -10.82 6.23 21.52
CA GLY A 50 -9.57 6.00 22.22
C GLY A 50 -8.39 5.61 21.31
N PRO A 51 -7.16 5.60 21.86
CA PRO A 51 -5.92 5.41 21.09
C PRO A 51 -5.84 4.05 20.37
N LEU A 52 -6.38 2.99 20.98
CA LEU A 52 -6.32 1.64 20.43
C LEU A 52 -7.13 1.51 19.13
N ALA A 53 -8.31 2.13 19.08
CA ALA A 53 -9.17 2.15 17.90
C ALA A 53 -8.50 2.91 16.74
N ALA A 54 -7.93 4.09 17.02
CA ALA A 54 -7.20 4.86 16.02
C ALA A 54 -5.95 4.14 15.49
N ILE A 55 -5.19 3.45 16.35
CA ILE A 55 -4.04 2.64 15.91
C ILE A 55 -4.49 1.50 14.99
N SER A 56 -5.58 0.80 15.34
CA SER A 56 -6.11 -0.30 14.52
C SER A 56 -6.62 0.18 13.16
N HIS A 57 -7.26 1.35 13.12
CA HIS A 57 -7.75 1.95 11.88
C HIS A 57 -6.58 2.44 11.00
N ALA A 58 -5.59 3.11 11.60
CA ALA A 58 -4.36 3.49 10.90
C ALA A 58 -3.60 2.28 10.34
N GLY A 59 -3.55 1.18 11.10
CA GLY A 59 -2.98 -0.09 10.64
C GLY A 59 -3.71 -0.66 9.42
N THR A 60 -5.04 -0.54 9.39
CA THR A 60 -5.88 -1.01 8.27
C THR A 60 -5.69 -0.17 7.03
N ILE A 61 -5.71 1.17 7.16
CA ILE A 61 -5.46 2.12 6.07
C ILE A 61 -4.05 1.93 5.51
N SER A 62 -3.05 1.82 6.39
CA SER A 62 -1.65 1.57 6.00
C SER A 62 -1.52 0.26 5.22
N LYS A 63 -2.16 -0.82 5.69
CA LYS A 63 -2.17 -2.12 4.99
C LYS A 63 -2.76 -1.99 3.58
N GLN A 64 -3.92 -1.35 3.42
CA GLN A 64 -4.55 -1.19 2.10
C GLN A 64 -3.70 -0.36 1.14
N VAL A 65 -3.17 0.78 1.60
CA VAL A 65 -2.34 1.65 0.75
C VAL A 65 -1.05 0.95 0.37
N ALA A 66 -0.35 0.34 1.34
CA ALA A 66 0.89 -0.38 1.10
C ALA A 66 0.68 -1.54 0.12
N VAL A 67 -0.35 -2.36 0.33
CA VAL A 67 -0.65 -3.50 -0.56
C VAL A 67 -0.99 -3.04 -1.97
N ASN A 68 -1.86 -2.04 -2.13
CA ASN A 68 -2.26 -1.56 -3.46
C ASN A 68 -1.08 -0.95 -4.24
N GLN A 69 -0.24 -0.16 -3.59
CA GLN A 69 0.96 0.40 -4.24
C GLN A 69 1.98 -0.70 -4.55
N LEU A 70 2.17 -1.64 -3.62
CA LEU A 70 3.10 -2.75 -3.80
C LEU A 70 2.69 -3.64 -4.97
N VAL A 71 1.40 -3.99 -5.12
CA VAL A 71 0.90 -4.79 -6.23
C VAL A 71 1.14 -4.10 -7.57
N VAL A 72 0.88 -2.79 -7.68
CA VAL A 72 1.12 -2.03 -8.92
C VAL A 72 2.61 -2.00 -9.29
N VAL A 73 3.47 -1.77 -8.29
CA VAL A 73 4.92 -1.74 -8.49
C VAL A 73 5.44 -3.14 -8.88
N TRP A 74 4.97 -4.17 -8.17
CA TRP A 74 5.34 -5.57 -8.41
C TRP A 74 4.92 -6.02 -9.80
N TYR A 75 3.69 -5.71 -10.20
CA TYR A 75 3.17 -6.01 -11.53
C TYR A 75 4.00 -5.35 -12.65
N LYS A 76 4.32 -4.06 -12.50
CA LYS A 76 5.19 -3.36 -13.45
C LYS A 76 6.60 -3.95 -13.51
N ALA A 77 7.16 -4.35 -12.37
CA ALA A 77 8.46 -5.00 -12.30
C ALA A 77 8.43 -6.39 -12.98
N ASN A 78 7.32 -7.12 -12.85
CA ASN A 78 7.16 -8.45 -13.43
C ASN A 78 6.96 -8.45 -14.97
N LYS A 79 6.61 -7.31 -15.57
CA LYS A 79 6.61 -7.15 -17.05
C LYS A 79 8.00 -7.21 -17.68
N HIS A 80 9.06 -7.08 -16.89
CA HIS A 80 10.42 -7.15 -17.40
C HIS A 80 10.92 -8.61 -17.38
N PRO A 81 11.17 -9.23 -18.54
CA PRO A 81 11.50 -10.66 -18.64
C PRO A 81 12.77 -11.07 -17.88
N ILE A 82 13.69 -10.12 -17.65
CA ILE A 82 14.91 -10.33 -16.86
C ILE A 82 14.60 -10.64 -15.39
N MET A 83 13.49 -10.13 -14.87
CA MET A 83 13.12 -10.29 -13.47
C MET A 83 12.29 -11.56 -13.23
N HIS A 84 11.76 -12.20 -14.29
CA HIS A 84 10.82 -13.31 -14.17
C HIS A 84 11.45 -14.52 -13.49
N GLY A 85 12.68 -14.91 -13.87
CA GLY A 85 13.42 -16.01 -13.23
C GLY A 85 13.81 -15.73 -11.78
N LEU A 86 14.05 -14.46 -11.42
CA LEU A 86 14.29 -14.05 -10.02
C LEU A 86 13.01 -14.18 -9.19
N PHE A 87 11.86 -13.80 -9.74
CA PHE A 87 10.58 -13.88 -9.05
C PHE A 87 10.09 -15.32 -8.89
N GLU A 88 10.29 -16.20 -9.88
CA GLU A 88 9.96 -17.63 -9.78
C GLU A 88 10.66 -18.32 -8.59
N MET A 89 11.87 -17.89 -8.23
CA MET A 89 12.59 -18.42 -7.07
C MET A 89 12.25 -17.67 -5.78
N ALA A 90 12.04 -16.35 -5.85
CA ALA A 90 11.77 -15.52 -4.68
C ALA A 90 10.37 -15.76 -4.08
N ILE A 91 9.35 -15.96 -4.92
CA ILE A 91 7.96 -16.18 -4.49
C ILE A 91 7.81 -17.42 -3.59
N PRO A 92 8.24 -18.64 -3.99
CA PRO A 92 8.12 -19.82 -3.14
C PRO A 92 8.98 -19.70 -1.87
N THR A 93 10.15 -19.05 -1.97
CA THR A 93 11.01 -18.80 -0.82
C THR A 93 10.32 -17.89 0.20
N ALA A 94 9.74 -16.77 -0.25
CA ALA A 94 9.00 -15.84 0.60
C ALA A 94 7.76 -16.50 1.23
N ALA A 95 7.02 -17.32 0.47
CA ALA A 95 5.89 -18.09 1.00
C ALA A 95 6.33 -19.05 2.11
N HIS A 96 7.42 -19.81 1.91
CA HIS A 96 7.94 -20.74 2.90
C HIS A 96 8.34 -20.06 4.22
N TRP A 97 9.06 -18.92 4.13
CA TRP A 97 9.47 -18.17 5.33
C TRP A 97 8.29 -17.50 6.03
N SER A 98 7.31 -17.01 5.27
CA SER A 98 6.07 -16.43 5.82
C SER A 98 5.25 -17.45 6.60
N GLU A 99 5.14 -18.67 6.08
CA GLU A 99 4.49 -19.77 6.81
C GLU A 99 5.18 -20.11 8.12
N LYS A 100 6.52 -20.18 8.12
CA LYS A 100 7.31 -20.44 9.34
C LYS A 100 7.10 -19.35 10.38
N TYR A 101 7.14 -18.10 9.96
CA TYR A 101 6.84 -16.95 10.81
C TYR A 101 5.43 -17.06 11.41
N ASN A 102 4.41 -17.30 10.58
CA ASN A 102 3.03 -17.44 11.05
C ASN A 102 2.86 -18.59 12.06
N LYS A 103 3.50 -19.74 11.81
CA LYS A 103 3.49 -20.88 12.74
C LYS A 103 4.16 -20.52 14.06
N LEU A 104 5.28 -19.79 14.02
CA LEU A 104 5.99 -19.33 15.21
C LEU A 104 5.14 -18.35 16.04
N VAL A 105 4.54 -17.34 15.40
CA VAL A 105 3.67 -16.36 16.05
C VAL A 105 2.47 -17.04 16.72
N LYS A 106 1.78 -17.95 16.01
CA LYS A 106 0.67 -18.74 16.56
C LYS A 106 1.11 -19.61 17.74
N ASN A 107 2.28 -20.25 17.66
CA ASN A 107 2.80 -21.09 18.74
C ASN A 107 3.16 -20.28 19.99
N LEU A 108 3.80 -19.12 19.83
CA LEU A 108 4.16 -18.26 20.97
C LEU A 108 2.93 -17.62 21.60
N SER A 109 1.95 -17.19 20.79
CA SER A 109 0.66 -16.70 21.28
C SER A 109 -0.06 -17.77 22.12
N LYS A 110 -0.11 -19.03 21.67
CA LYS A 110 -0.67 -20.16 22.42
C LYS A 110 0.08 -20.49 23.72
N LYS A 111 1.38 -20.19 23.80
CA LYS A 111 2.23 -20.42 24.98
C LYS A 111 2.10 -19.32 26.04
N GLY A 112 1.15 -18.38 25.90
CA GLY A 112 0.89 -17.32 26.87
C GLY A 112 1.66 -16.03 26.61
N PHE A 113 2.43 -15.93 25.52
CA PHE A 113 3.00 -14.66 25.09
C PHE A 113 1.92 -13.84 24.38
N THR A 114 1.04 -13.21 25.16
CA THR A 114 -0.10 -12.42 24.67
C THR A 114 0.31 -11.32 23.69
N PHE A 115 1.50 -10.74 23.83
CA PHE A 115 2.04 -9.76 22.88
C PHE A 115 2.15 -10.33 21.45
N MET A 116 2.46 -11.62 21.29
CA MET A 116 2.57 -12.27 19.97
C MET A 116 1.22 -12.37 19.25
N GLY A 117 0.09 -12.33 19.97
CA GLY A 117 -1.25 -12.29 19.35
C GLY A 117 -1.56 -10.99 18.63
N TYR A 118 -0.80 -9.92 18.89
CA TYR A 118 -0.95 -8.62 18.21
C TYR A 118 -0.08 -8.48 16.98
N VAL A 119 0.83 -9.41 16.75
CA VAL A 119 1.74 -9.36 15.60
C VAL A 119 1.00 -9.94 14.38
N PRO A 120 0.94 -9.19 13.26
CA PRO A 120 0.12 -9.58 12.11
C PRO A 120 0.64 -10.84 11.44
N LEU A 121 -0.26 -11.77 11.14
CA LEU A 121 0.05 -12.92 10.30
C LEU A 121 0.10 -12.51 8.84
N VAL A 122 1.05 -13.08 8.09
CA VAL A 122 1.17 -12.89 6.64
C VAL A 122 0.10 -13.74 5.94
N PRO A 123 -0.84 -13.16 5.17
CA PRO A 123 -1.90 -13.93 4.52
C PRO A 123 -1.41 -14.52 3.19
N VAL A 124 -0.55 -15.55 3.27
CA VAL A 124 0.11 -16.16 2.10
C VAL A 124 -0.90 -16.68 1.07
N GLU A 125 -2.00 -17.28 1.52
CA GLU A 125 -3.05 -17.83 0.65
C GLU A 125 -3.81 -16.73 -0.10
N GLU A 126 -4.22 -15.65 0.59
CA GLU A 126 -4.94 -14.52 -0.04
C GLU A 126 -4.08 -13.84 -1.10
N ILE A 127 -2.77 -13.71 -0.85
CA ILE A 127 -1.81 -13.14 -1.82
C ILE A 127 -1.71 -14.03 -3.06
N SER A 128 -1.66 -15.36 -2.89
CA SER A 128 -1.62 -16.31 -4.02
C SER A 128 -2.89 -16.24 -4.87
N VAL A 129 -4.05 -16.14 -4.22
CA VAL A 129 -5.35 -16.01 -4.90
C VAL A 129 -5.45 -14.69 -5.65
N ALA A 130 -5.07 -13.57 -5.03
CA ALA A 130 -5.09 -12.25 -5.65
C ALA A 130 -4.17 -12.21 -6.90
N TYR A 131 -3.00 -12.84 -6.84
CA TYR A 131 -2.09 -12.93 -7.99
C TYR A 131 -2.72 -13.67 -9.18
N LYS A 132 -3.31 -14.84 -8.96
CA LYS A 132 -3.98 -15.63 -10.01
C LYS A 132 -5.15 -14.88 -10.65
N GLN A 133 -5.88 -14.07 -9.87
CA GLN A 133 -6.97 -13.24 -10.40
C GLN A 133 -6.46 -12.12 -11.32
N VAL A 134 -5.33 -11.50 -10.98
CA VAL A 134 -4.68 -10.49 -11.83
C VAL A 134 -4.19 -11.13 -13.13
N GLU A 135 -3.53 -12.29 -13.05
CA GLU A 135 -3.07 -13.06 -14.22
C GLU A 135 -4.24 -13.44 -15.16
N ALA A 136 -5.34 -13.94 -14.60
CA ALA A 136 -6.52 -14.33 -15.38
C ALA A 136 -7.29 -13.14 -15.99
N ALA A 137 -7.27 -11.98 -15.34
CA ALA A 137 -7.91 -10.76 -15.85
C ALA A 137 -7.17 -10.19 -17.07
N GLU A 138 -5.85 -10.37 -17.12
CA GLU A 138 -5.02 -9.88 -18.23
C GLU A 138 -4.92 -10.85 -19.39
N GLY A 139 -4.91 -12.16 -19.13
CA GLY A 139 -5.01 -13.17 -20.19
C GLY A 139 -6.29 -13.06 -21.04
N LYS A 140 -7.36 -12.47 -20.47
CA LYS A 140 -8.60 -12.13 -21.21
C LYS A 140 -8.51 -10.84 -22.02
N SER A 141 -7.59 -9.93 -21.68
CA SER A 141 -7.39 -8.67 -22.43
C SER A 141 -6.50 -8.83 -23.66
N GLU A 142 -5.82 -9.98 -23.78
CA GLU A 142 -4.96 -10.33 -24.92
C GLU A 142 -5.69 -11.20 -25.97
N SER A 143 -6.76 -11.92 -25.58
CA SER A 143 -7.57 -12.75 -26.49
C SER A 143 -8.64 -12.00 -27.28
N ASP A 144 -8.92 -10.73 -26.97
CA ASP A 144 -9.86 -9.87 -27.71
C ASP A 144 -9.15 -9.00 -28.78
N LYS A 145 -7.90 -9.33 -29.12
CA LYS A 145 -7.08 -8.59 -30.09
C LYS A 145 -6.55 -9.42 -31.27
N GLU A 146 -7.03 -10.66 -31.45
CA GLU A 146 -6.76 -11.48 -32.64
C GLU A 146 -8.03 -11.67 -33.49
#